data_AF-G9MV19-F1
#
_entry.id   AF-G9MV19-F1
#
_cell.length_a   1.000
_cell.length_b   1.000
_cell.length_c   1.000
_cell.angle_alpha   90.00
_cell.angle_beta   90.00
_cell.angle_gamma   90.00
#
_symmetry.space_group_name_H-M   'P 1'
#
loop_
_entity.id
_entity.type
_entity.pdbx_description
1 polymer ?
#
loop_
_entity_poly.entity_id
_entity_poly.type
_entity_poly.pdbx_seq_one_letter_code
_entity_poly.pdbx_strand_id
1 'polypeptide(L)'
;MRSSQALIAFLSATSWALPSNIKVNPKAVTSTTCTAPQIKINSHDINVALLSICGGIAGKIEQCQGNPSSRTGQSGDALLSLNATTPGQRINITKGRWERCMRAARAVCGDSPFTSTCIGGANDNKGNVNFSPAVQ
;
A
#
# COMPACT_ATOMS: atom_id res chain seq x y z
N MET A 1 -28.53 19.77 56.21
CA MET A 1 -27.73 18.63 55.72
C MET A 1 -27.54 18.81 54.21
N ARG A 2 -26.38 19.28 53.75
CA ARG A 2 -26.05 19.46 52.32
C ARG A 2 -25.19 18.28 51.88
N SER A 3 -25.70 17.50 50.93
CA SER A 3 -25.04 16.32 50.37
C SER A 3 -24.04 16.76 49.30
N SER A 4 -22.76 16.52 49.52
CA SER A 4 -21.68 16.79 48.57
C SER A 4 -21.55 15.62 47.59
N GLN A 5 -21.86 15.84 46.32
CA GLN A 5 -21.56 14.88 45.26
C GLN A 5 -20.18 15.20 44.68
N ALA A 6 -19.24 14.26 44.79
CA ALA A 6 -17.93 14.34 44.18
C ALA A 6 -18.02 13.91 42.71
N LEU A 7 -17.69 14.83 41.79
CA LEU A 7 -17.55 14.56 40.35
C LEU A 7 -16.16 13.96 40.07
N ILE A 8 -16.11 12.72 39.61
CA ILE A 8 -14.89 12.05 39.12
C ILE A 8 -14.85 12.22 37.60
N ALA A 9 -13.86 12.97 37.11
CA ALA A 9 -13.61 13.14 35.68
C ALA A 9 -12.73 11.98 35.16
N PHE A 10 -13.27 11.18 34.24
CA PHE A 10 -12.52 10.19 33.48
C PHE A 10 -11.80 10.86 32.30
N LEU A 11 -10.47 10.87 32.33
CA LEU A 11 -9.62 11.25 31.20
C LEU A 11 -9.42 10.04 30.28
N SER A 12 -10.12 10.02 29.15
CA SER A 12 -9.93 9.04 28.08
C SER A 12 -8.65 9.36 27.30
N ALA A 13 -7.60 8.56 27.47
CA ALA A 13 -6.41 8.63 26.64
C ALA A 13 -6.70 8.05 25.24
N THR A 14 -6.88 8.89 24.23
CA THR A 14 -6.96 8.45 22.84
C THR A 14 -5.55 8.24 22.29
N SER A 15 -5.07 7.00 22.27
CA SER A 15 -3.81 6.64 21.62
C SER A 15 -3.95 6.79 20.10
N TRP A 16 -3.40 7.87 19.54
CA TRP A 16 -3.27 8.00 18.09
C TRP A 16 -2.13 7.10 17.64
N ALA A 17 -2.43 6.09 16.84
CA ALA A 17 -1.41 5.26 16.22
C ALA A 17 -0.55 6.14 15.30
N LEU A 18 0.74 6.29 15.63
CA LEU A 18 1.70 6.98 14.77
C LEU A 18 1.88 6.18 13.47
N PRO A 19 2.03 6.83 12.30
CA PRO A 19 2.20 6.13 11.03
C PRO A 19 3.49 5.30 11.05
N SER A 20 3.37 4.03 10.64
CA SER A 20 4.49 3.10 10.46
C SER A 20 5.55 3.66 9.49
N ASN A 21 6.74 3.94 10.03
CA ASN A 21 8.02 4.22 9.36
C ASN A 21 7.93 5.05 8.04
N ILE A 22 8.04 6.37 8.20
CA ILE A 22 7.93 7.40 7.15
C ILE A 22 9.16 7.41 6.19
N LYS A 23 10.22 6.63 6.49
CA LYS A 23 11.46 6.67 5.71
C LYS A 23 11.28 6.03 4.33
N VAL A 24 11.38 6.83 3.29
CA VAL A 24 11.38 6.37 1.89
C VAL A 24 12.70 5.66 1.58
N ASN A 25 12.63 4.47 0.97
CA ASN A 25 13.78 3.79 0.40
C ASN A 25 13.66 3.78 -1.13
N PRO A 26 14.36 4.68 -1.85
CA PRO A 26 14.26 4.75 -3.30
C PRO A 26 14.74 3.46 -4.00
N LYS A 27 15.62 2.67 -3.35
CA LYS A 27 16.09 1.38 -3.88
C LYS A 27 15.05 0.25 -3.80
N ALA A 28 13.87 0.52 -3.24
CA ALA A 28 12.78 -0.47 -3.21
C ALA A 28 12.13 -0.66 -4.58
N VAL A 29 12.29 0.32 -5.49
CA VAL A 29 11.70 0.29 -6.83
C VAL A 29 12.74 0.58 -7.91
N THR A 30 12.38 0.22 -9.14
CA THR A 30 13.06 0.66 -10.37
C THR A 30 12.02 1.04 -11.42
N SER A 31 12.48 1.70 -12.49
CA SER A 31 11.68 2.03 -13.68
C SER A 31 10.36 2.76 -13.37
N THR A 32 10.38 3.66 -12.38
CA THR A 32 9.20 4.47 -12.05
C THR A 32 8.99 5.55 -13.10
N THR A 33 7.85 5.49 -13.80
CA THR A 33 7.46 6.45 -14.84
C THR A 33 6.05 6.95 -14.57
N CYS A 34 5.88 8.26 -14.43
CA CYS A 34 4.58 8.88 -14.26
C CYS A 34 3.86 8.94 -15.62
N THR A 35 2.75 8.23 -15.75
CA THR A 35 2.06 8.06 -17.05
C THR A 35 1.03 9.13 -17.33
N ALA A 36 0.49 9.77 -16.27
CA ALA A 36 -0.42 10.90 -16.40
C ALA A 36 -0.20 11.95 -15.29
N PRO A 37 0.88 12.76 -15.35
CA PRO A 37 1.27 13.67 -14.26
C PRO A 37 0.22 14.74 -13.89
N GLN A 38 -0.68 15.06 -14.82
CA GLN A 38 -1.76 16.04 -14.64
C GLN A 38 -3.01 15.44 -13.99
N ILE A 39 -3.11 14.12 -13.92
CA ILE A 39 -4.21 13.41 -13.28
C ILE A 39 -3.83 13.15 -11.83
N LYS A 40 -4.79 13.32 -10.92
CA LYS A 40 -4.65 13.00 -9.50
C LYS A 40 -5.68 11.94 -9.14
N ILE A 41 -5.18 10.85 -8.57
CA ILE A 41 -5.98 9.82 -7.94
C ILE A 41 -6.16 10.23 -6.48
N ASN A 42 -7.32 9.98 -5.89
CA ASN A 42 -7.53 10.27 -4.48
C ASN A 42 -6.56 9.46 -3.60
N SER A 43 -5.84 10.15 -2.70
CA SER A 43 -4.83 9.53 -1.84
C SER A 43 -5.39 8.46 -0.89
N HIS A 44 -6.61 8.69 -0.38
CA HIS A 44 -7.33 7.73 0.45
C HIS A 44 -7.62 6.46 -0.35
N ASP A 45 -8.14 6.62 -1.56
CA ASP A 45 -8.47 5.51 -2.45
C ASP A 45 -7.23 4.72 -2.87
N ILE A 46 -6.10 5.39 -3.16
CA ILE A 46 -4.82 4.69 -3.38
C ILE A 46 -4.45 3.82 -2.17
N ASN A 47 -4.57 4.35 -0.95
CA ASN A 47 -4.18 3.62 0.25
C ASN A 47 -5.13 2.44 0.52
N VAL A 48 -6.43 2.59 0.29
CA VAL A 48 -7.40 1.50 0.43
C VAL A 48 -7.17 0.45 -0.66
N ALA A 49 -6.97 0.84 -1.92
CA ALA A 49 -6.65 -0.07 -3.03
C ALA A 49 -5.33 -0.83 -2.80
N LEU A 50 -4.32 -0.15 -2.26
CA LEU A 50 -3.04 -0.75 -1.86
C LEU A 50 -3.24 -1.86 -0.83
N LEU A 51 -4.09 -1.59 0.18
CA LEU A 51 -4.37 -2.54 1.27
C LEU A 51 -5.36 -3.64 0.88
N SER A 52 -6.22 -3.42 -0.12
CA SER A 52 -7.21 -4.40 -0.57
C SER A 52 -6.63 -5.48 -1.50
N ILE A 53 -5.41 -5.28 -2.01
CA ILE A 53 -4.72 -6.28 -2.82
C ILE A 53 -4.66 -7.65 -2.13
N CYS A 54 -4.83 -8.71 -2.91
CA CYS A 54 -4.79 -10.11 -2.45
C CYS A 54 -5.86 -10.47 -1.41
N GLY A 55 -7.04 -9.84 -1.49
CA GLY A 55 -8.15 -10.09 -0.56
C GLY A 55 -8.02 -9.35 0.77
N GLY A 56 -7.13 -8.34 0.83
CA GLY A 56 -6.83 -7.58 2.03
C GLY A 56 -5.49 -7.99 2.62
N ILE A 57 -4.42 -7.30 2.27
CA ILE A 57 -3.10 -7.42 2.92
C ILE A 57 -3.05 -6.56 4.21
N ALA A 58 -4.18 -6.49 4.91
CA ALA A 58 -4.41 -5.73 6.12
C ALA A 58 -4.94 -6.66 7.22
N GLY A 59 -4.30 -6.66 8.39
CA GLY A 59 -4.70 -7.51 9.51
C GLY A 59 -4.01 -8.88 9.49
N LYS A 60 -4.78 -9.97 9.56
CA LYS A 60 -4.24 -11.35 9.71
C LYS A 60 -3.46 -11.85 8.50
N ILE A 61 -3.72 -11.29 7.32
CA ILE A 61 -3.00 -11.59 6.08
C ILE A 61 -1.95 -10.50 5.89
N GLU A 62 -0.68 -10.83 6.15
CA GLU A 62 0.44 -9.91 6.00
C GLU A 62 1.26 -10.16 4.73
N GLN A 63 0.78 -11.05 3.86
CA GLN A 63 1.47 -11.48 2.65
C GLN A 63 0.46 -11.90 1.60
N CYS A 64 0.72 -11.51 0.35
CA CYS A 64 0.00 -12.04 -0.78
C CYS A 64 0.39 -13.51 -0.98
N GLN A 65 -0.39 -14.42 -0.40
CA GLN A 65 -0.18 -15.86 -0.45
C GLN A 65 -1.13 -16.51 -1.47
N GLY A 66 -0.87 -17.75 -1.87
CA GLY A 66 -1.63 -18.46 -2.93
C GLY A 66 -1.09 -18.24 -4.34
N ASN A 67 0.06 -17.59 -4.48
CA ASN A 67 0.89 -17.56 -5.69
C ASN A 67 0.17 -17.10 -6.98
N PRO A 68 -0.59 -16.00 -7.00
CA PRO A 68 -1.15 -15.51 -8.25
C PRO A 68 -0.08 -14.89 -9.15
N SER A 69 -0.26 -14.95 -10.47
CA SER A 69 0.57 -14.17 -11.42
C SER A 69 0.16 -12.70 -11.50
N SER A 70 -1.10 -12.40 -11.16
CA SER A 70 -1.70 -11.07 -11.23
C SER A 70 -2.74 -10.85 -10.13
N ARG A 71 -2.80 -9.62 -9.61
CA ARG A 71 -3.79 -9.15 -8.64
C ARG A 71 -4.14 -7.69 -8.90
N THR A 72 -5.36 -7.33 -8.56
CA THR A 72 -5.81 -5.95 -8.50
C THR A 72 -6.35 -5.62 -7.11
N GLY A 73 -6.24 -4.35 -6.74
CA GLY A 73 -6.95 -3.74 -5.62
C GLY A 73 -7.65 -2.49 -6.13
N GLN A 74 -8.81 -2.17 -5.57
CA GLN A 74 -9.64 -1.08 -6.05
C GLN A 74 -10.32 -0.38 -4.88
N SER A 75 -10.47 0.94 -4.98
CA SER A 75 -11.25 1.79 -4.09
C SER A 75 -11.56 3.09 -4.82
N GLY A 76 -12.81 3.56 -4.76
CA GLY A 76 -13.19 4.84 -5.37
C GLY A 76 -12.70 4.96 -6.82
N ASP A 77 -11.87 5.96 -7.08
CA ASP A 77 -11.25 6.21 -8.40
C ASP A 77 -9.95 5.45 -8.65
N ALA A 78 -9.38 4.80 -7.64
CA ALA A 78 -8.09 4.12 -7.71
C ALA A 78 -8.23 2.65 -8.12
N LEU A 79 -7.63 2.29 -9.26
CA LEU A 79 -7.36 0.92 -9.64
C LEU A 79 -5.86 0.64 -9.54
N LEU A 80 -5.49 -0.34 -8.73
CA LEU A 80 -4.10 -0.76 -8.57
C LEU A 80 -3.90 -2.15 -9.14
N SER A 81 -3.04 -2.26 -10.15
CA SER A 81 -2.61 -3.54 -10.73
C SER A 81 -1.25 -3.98 -10.19
N LEU A 82 -1.08 -5.28 -9.96
CA LEU A 82 0.16 -5.93 -9.54
C LEU A 82 0.37 -7.23 -10.32
N ASN A 83 1.53 -7.39 -10.93
CA ASN A 83 1.86 -8.55 -11.78
C ASN A 83 3.26 -9.05 -11.49
N ALA A 84 3.48 -10.36 -11.53
CA ALA A 84 4.84 -10.89 -11.57
C ALA A 84 5.56 -10.40 -12.84
N THR A 85 6.76 -9.85 -12.71
CA THR A 85 7.48 -9.24 -13.84
C THR A 85 7.88 -10.29 -14.88
N THR A 86 8.29 -11.47 -14.44
CA THR A 86 8.74 -12.54 -15.33
C THR A 86 7.65 -13.60 -15.50
N PRO A 87 7.35 -14.03 -16.74
CA PRO A 87 6.41 -15.12 -17.00
C PRO A 87 6.76 -16.39 -16.20
N GLY A 88 5.73 -17.07 -15.69
CA GLY A 88 5.91 -18.27 -14.86
C GLY A 88 6.26 -17.98 -13.39
N GLN A 89 6.70 -16.77 -13.05
CA GLN A 89 6.84 -16.36 -11.65
C GLN A 89 5.47 -16.06 -11.03
N ARG A 90 5.47 -16.01 -9.71
CA ARG A 90 4.27 -15.91 -8.90
C ARG A 90 4.50 -14.88 -7.80
N ILE A 91 3.48 -14.07 -7.54
CA ILE A 91 3.52 -13.00 -6.56
C ILE A 91 3.62 -13.64 -5.17
N ASN A 92 4.66 -13.22 -4.45
CA ASN A 92 4.92 -13.55 -3.07
C ASN A 92 5.51 -12.30 -2.39
N ILE A 93 4.64 -11.37 -2.02
CA ILE A 93 5.02 -10.07 -1.44
C ILE A 93 4.39 -9.85 -0.08
N THR A 94 5.19 -9.41 0.89
CA THR A 94 4.71 -9.03 2.23
C THR A 94 4.17 -7.60 2.23
N LYS A 95 3.22 -7.30 3.13
CA LYS A 95 2.67 -5.96 3.35
C LYS A 95 3.76 -4.91 3.48
N GLY A 96 4.74 -5.15 4.37
CA GLY A 96 5.81 -4.20 4.61
C GLY A 96 6.69 -3.93 3.40
N ARG A 97 6.93 -4.92 2.52
CA ARG A 97 7.64 -4.69 1.24
C ARG A 97 6.77 -3.89 0.29
N TRP A 98 5.52 -4.28 0.15
CA TRP A 98 4.57 -3.68 -0.76
C TRP A 98 4.39 -2.18 -0.49
N GLU A 99 4.12 -1.82 0.76
CA GLU A 99 3.98 -0.42 1.18
C GLU A 99 5.27 0.39 0.95
N ARG A 100 6.45 -0.22 1.16
CA ARG A 100 7.73 0.46 0.88
C ARG A 100 7.90 0.76 -0.62
N CYS A 101 7.52 -0.17 -1.49
CA CYS A 101 7.58 0.03 -2.94
C CYS A 101 6.61 1.13 -3.38
N MET A 102 5.36 1.11 -2.89
CA MET A 102 4.37 2.14 -3.18
C MET A 102 4.82 3.53 -2.70
N ARG A 103 5.37 3.64 -1.47
CA ARG A 103 5.94 4.90 -0.97
C ARG A 103 7.10 5.40 -1.84
N ALA A 104 7.98 4.51 -2.27
CA ALA A 104 9.11 4.88 -3.11
C ALA A 104 8.68 5.38 -4.49
N ALA A 105 7.69 4.74 -5.12
CA ALA A 105 7.15 5.22 -6.40
C ALA A 105 6.35 6.53 -6.26
N ARG A 106 5.54 6.67 -5.21
CA ARG A 106 4.81 7.92 -4.91
C ARG A 106 5.72 9.08 -4.52
N ALA A 107 6.93 8.81 -4.03
CA ALA A 107 7.93 9.86 -3.84
C ALA A 107 8.41 10.49 -5.16
N VAL A 108 8.25 9.79 -6.30
CA VAL A 108 8.58 10.29 -7.64
C VAL A 108 7.36 10.92 -8.30
N CYS A 109 6.21 10.23 -8.30
CA CYS A 109 5.03 10.64 -9.07
C CYS A 109 3.91 11.30 -8.25
N GLY A 110 4.07 11.40 -6.93
CA GLY A 110 2.98 11.75 -6.03
C GLY A 110 1.81 10.80 -6.20
N ASP A 111 0.61 11.37 -6.24
CA ASP A 111 -0.66 10.63 -6.40
C ASP A 111 -1.16 10.62 -7.85
N SER A 112 -0.25 10.78 -8.81
CA SER A 112 -0.57 10.66 -10.24
C SER A 112 -0.41 9.22 -10.71
N PRO A 113 -1.14 8.77 -11.75
CA PRO A 113 -0.92 7.47 -12.37
C PRO A 113 0.54 7.24 -12.77
N PHE A 114 1.03 6.03 -12.55
CA PHE A 114 2.40 5.65 -12.88
C PHE A 114 2.53 4.14 -13.15
N THR A 115 3.67 3.76 -13.71
CA THR A 115 4.16 2.38 -13.72
C THR A 115 5.45 2.29 -12.93
N SER A 116 5.70 1.16 -12.26
CA SER A 116 6.95 0.92 -11.55
C SER A 116 7.17 -0.58 -11.32
N THR A 117 8.41 -0.95 -11.04
CA THR A 117 8.80 -2.31 -10.65
C THR A 117 9.27 -2.31 -9.20
N CYS A 118 8.61 -3.10 -8.36
CA CYS A 118 9.04 -3.36 -6.99
C CYS A 118 10.10 -4.45 -6.98
N ILE A 119 11.23 -4.19 -6.31
CA ILE A 119 12.33 -5.14 -6.21
C ILE A 119 12.00 -6.23 -5.18
N GLY A 120 12.00 -7.48 -5.63
CA GLY A 120 11.48 -8.62 -4.89
C GLY A 120 9.95 -8.74 -4.99
N GLY A 121 9.35 -9.58 -4.15
CA GLY A 121 7.90 -9.75 -4.12
C GLY A 121 7.36 -10.81 -5.10
N ALA A 122 8.22 -11.53 -5.81
CA ALA A 122 7.86 -12.75 -6.53
C ALA A 122 8.85 -13.89 -6.22
N ASN A 123 8.38 -15.15 -6.27
CA ASN A 123 9.18 -16.37 -6.06
C ASN A 123 10.20 -16.26 -4.92
N ASP A 124 9.73 -16.06 -3.69
CA ASP A 124 10.55 -15.93 -2.47
C ASP A 124 11.59 -14.79 -2.55
N ASN A 125 11.21 -13.68 -3.18
CA ASN A 125 12.03 -12.50 -3.45
C ASN A 125 13.15 -12.69 -4.49
N LYS A 126 13.17 -13.82 -5.22
CA LYS A 126 14.08 -14.02 -6.37
C LYS A 126 13.58 -13.31 -7.63
N GLY A 127 12.29 -12.95 -7.66
CA GLY A 127 11.64 -12.24 -8.75
C GLY A 127 11.05 -10.91 -8.30
N ASN A 128 10.74 -10.06 -9.28
CA ASN A 128 10.15 -8.74 -9.09
C ASN A 128 8.66 -8.74 -9.44
N VAL A 129 7.98 -7.66 -9.05
CA VAL A 129 6.60 -7.40 -9.45
C VAL A 129 6.45 -6.02 -10.07
N ASN A 130 5.73 -5.94 -11.18
CA ASN A 130 5.34 -4.69 -11.81
C ASN A 130 4.01 -4.22 -11.22
N PHE A 131 3.88 -2.92 -11.01
CA PHE A 131 2.65 -2.34 -10.47
C PHE A 131 2.32 -0.98 -11.08
N SER A 132 1.02 -0.67 -11.07
CA SER A 132 0.50 0.58 -11.60
C SER A 132 -0.81 0.97 -10.91
N PRO A 133 -0.84 2.09 -10.16
CA PRO A 133 -2.07 2.78 -9.86
C PRO A 133 -2.51 3.61 -11.08
N ALA A 134 -3.80 3.52 -11.40
CA ALA A 134 -4.45 4.28 -12.46
C ALA A 134 -5.84 4.74 -11.98
N VAL A 135 -6.43 5.66 -12.74
CA VAL A 135 -7.85 5.99 -12.58
C VAL A 135 -8.67 4.86 -13.21
N GLN A 136 -9.76 4.48 -12.56
CA GLN A 136 -10.72 3.50 -13.06
C GLN A 136 -11.53 3.99 -14.26
#